data_AF-A0A3S3FYW7-F1
#
_entry.id   AF-A0A3S3FYW7-F1
#
_cell.length_a   1.000
_cell.length_b   1.000
_cell.length_c   1.000
_cell.angle_alpha   90.00
_cell.angle_beta   90.00
_cell.angle_gamma   90.00
#
_symmetry.space_group_name_H-M   'P 1'
#
loop_
_entity.id
_entity.type
_entity.pdbx_description
1 polymer ?
#
loop_
_entity_poly.entity_id
_entity_poly.type
_entity_poly.pdbx_seq_one_letter_code
_entity_poly.pdbx_strand_id
1 'polypeptide(L)'
;MRVTFAMKKVVVSLFAILAGTSVAIADDASCAAFKWPVTREQALFAAAPAAQSGADLSVGEAADVALAPVDRISFTIPPERAPAAGTFGATASVAVPPEGELQISLSDEAWVDVVQDGRAVKSAAFSRMKTCPGIRKSVRFKLAAGPATVQFSGAKKETLKVAVLTPE
;
A
#
# COMPACT_ATOMS: atom_id res chain seq x y z
N MET A 1 -41.08 76.65 -17.30
CA MET A 1 -39.84 76.19 -17.97
C MET A 1 -39.33 74.99 -17.19
N ARG A 2 -39.42 73.77 -17.77
CA ARG A 2 -39.14 72.50 -17.08
C ARG A 2 -37.63 72.30 -16.97
N VAL A 3 -37.11 72.11 -15.75
CA VAL A 3 -35.70 71.78 -15.50
C VAL A 3 -35.62 70.30 -15.16
N THR A 4 -35.03 69.53 -16.07
CA THR A 4 -34.76 68.10 -15.97
C THR A 4 -33.63 67.82 -14.98
N PHE A 5 -33.90 67.03 -13.94
CA PHE A 5 -32.87 66.47 -13.06
C PHE A 5 -32.20 65.26 -13.72
N ALA A 6 -30.90 65.36 -14.02
CA ALA A 6 -30.08 64.23 -14.44
C ALA A 6 -29.57 63.46 -13.20
N MET A 7 -30.15 62.28 -12.93
CA MET A 7 -29.62 61.33 -11.95
C MET A 7 -28.33 60.69 -12.48
N LYS A 8 -27.21 61.01 -11.85
CA LYS A 8 -25.90 60.40 -12.11
C LYS A 8 -25.88 59.02 -11.45
N LYS A 9 -25.93 57.95 -12.25
CA LYS A 9 -25.86 56.55 -11.79
C LYS A 9 -24.47 56.27 -11.23
N VAL A 10 -24.36 56.13 -9.91
CA VAL A 10 -23.17 55.59 -9.25
C VAL A 10 -23.32 54.06 -9.26
N VAL A 11 -22.59 53.40 -10.15
CA VAL A 11 -22.48 51.94 -10.17
C VAL A 11 -21.32 51.57 -9.26
N VAL A 12 -21.62 51.07 -8.06
CA VAL A 12 -20.65 50.43 -7.17
C VAL A 12 -20.51 48.99 -7.62
N SER A 13 -19.43 48.69 -8.35
CA SER A 13 -19.06 47.31 -8.68
C SER A 13 -18.51 46.60 -7.45
N LEU A 14 -19.29 45.67 -6.90
CA LEU A 14 -18.85 44.73 -5.87
C LEU A 14 -18.09 43.59 -6.57
N PHE A 15 -16.75 43.64 -6.53
CA PHE A 15 -15.90 42.55 -7.01
C PHE A 15 -15.89 41.42 -5.97
N ALA A 16 -16.68 40.38 -6.19
CA ALA A 16 -16.65 39.17 -5.38
C ALA A 16 -15.39 38.36 -5.72
N ILE A 17 -14.43 38.31 -4.80
CA ILE A 17 -13.24 37.46 -4.91
C ILE A 17 -13.66 36.03 -4.60
N LEU A 18 -13.84 35.20 -5.64
CA LEU A 18 -13.95 33.74 -5.49
C LEU A 18 -12.54 33.19 -5.23
N ALA A 19 -12.20 32.94 -3.97
CA ALA A 19 -11.10 32.07 -3.60
C ALA A 19 -11.54 30.60 -3.81
N GLY A 20 -11.34 30.08 -5.02
CA GLY A 20 -11.52 28.66 -5.30
C GLY A 20 -10.41 27.86 -4.63
N THR A 21 -10.77 27.06 -3.62
CA THR A 21 -9.90 26.09 -2.96
C THR A 21 -9.48 25.01 -3.96
N SER A 22 -8.21 24.97 -4.35
CA SER A 22 -7.63 23.81 -5.03
C SER A 22 -7.61 22.63 -4.07
N VAL A 23 -8.61 21.76 -4.15
CA VAL A 23 -8.56 20.45 -3.48
C VAL A 23 -7.64 19.55 -4.32
N ALA A 24 -6.57 19.05 -3.71
CA ALA A 24 -5.63 18.14 -4.35
C ALA A 24 -6.29 16.77 -4.60
N ILE A 25 -6.93 16.59 -5.76
CA ILE A 25 -7.50 15.31 -6.24
C ILE A 25 -6.42 14.36 -6.82
N ALA A 26 -5.16 14.80 -6.85
CA ALA A 26 -4.08 14.05 -7.51
C ALA A 26 -3.73 12.72 -6.83
N ASP A 27 -3.89 12.62 -5.50
CA ASP A 27 -3.45 11.46 -4.73
C ASP A 27 -4.34 10.23 -4.99
N ASP A 28 -5.66 10.42 -5.05
CA ASP A 28 -6.62 9.32 -5.29
C ASP A 28 -6.55 8.78 -6.73
N ALA A 29 -6.41 9.68 -7.72
CA ALA A 29 -6.27 9.29 -9.12
C ALA A 29 -5.01 8.45 -9.37
N SER A 30 -3.95 8.71 -8.59
CA SER A 30 -2.69 7.97 -8.70
C SER A 30 -2.80 6.52 -8.22
N CYS A 31 -3.68 6.24 -7.26
CA CYS A 31 -3.96 4.90 -6.74
C CYS A 31 -5.01 4.15 -7.57
N ALA A 32 -5.87 4.86 -8.31
CA ALA A 32 -6.86 4.25 -9.20
C ALA A 32 -6.24 3.41 -10.35
N ALA A 33 -4.94 3.55 -10.61
CA ALA A 33 -4.22 2.75 -11.60
C ALA A 33 -3.86 1.33 -11.13
N PHE A 34 -4.08 0.99 -9.86
CA PHE A 34 -3.98 -0.39 -9.41
C PHE A 34 -5.06 -1.27 -10.10
N LYS A 35 -4.77 -2.57 -10.23
CA LYS A 35 -5.72 -3.53 -10.81
C LYS A 35 -6.94 -3.77 -9.91
N TRP A 36 -6.87 -3.31 -8.66
CA TRP A 36 -7.90 -3.36 -7.64
C TRP A 36 -7.71 -2.17 -6.69
N PRO A 37 -8.74 -1.74 -5.97
CA PRO A 37 -8.65 -0.73 -4.92
C PRO A 37 -7.64 -1.11 -3.84
N VAL A 38 -6.89 -0.11 -3.37
CA VAL A 38 -5.89 -0.26 -2.30
C VAL A 38 -6.13 0.71 -1.13
N THR A 39 -7.32 1.34 -1.09
CA THR A 39 -7.65 2.38 -0.12
C THR A 39 -7.70 1.84 1.31
N ARG A 40 -8.14 0.59 1.51
CA ARG A 40 -8.17 -0.04 2.84
C ARG A 40 -6.75 -0.21 3.39
N GLU A 41 -5.82 -0.62 2.54
CA GLU A 41 -4.42 -0.79 2.87
C GLU A 41 -3.75 0.54 3.20
N GLN A 42 -4.07 1.61 2.45
CA GLN A 42 -3.54 2.95 2.73
C GLN A 42 -3.99 3.42 4.11
N ALA A 43 -5.25 3.19 4.46
CA ALA A 43 -5.79 3.56 5.77
C ALA A 43 -5.08 2.81 6.91
N LEU A 44 -4.82 1.50 6.74
CA LEU A 44 -4.12 0.69 7.74
C LEU A 44 -2.66 1.12 7.95
N PHE A 45 -1.97 1.57 6.89
CA PHE A 45 -0.56 1.99 6.97
C PHE A 45 -0.33 3.21 7.87
N ALA A 46 -1.32 4.10 8.02
CA ALA A 46 -1.20 5.26 8.89
C ALA A 46 -1.01 4.90 10.37
N ALA A 47 -1.55 3.75 10.79
CA ALA A 47 -1.52 3.27 12.18
C ALA A 47 -0.78 1.94 12.35
N ALA A 48 -0.01 1.50 11.34
CA ALA A 48 0.65 0.21 11.36
C ALA A 48 1.64 0.11 12.55
N PRO A 49 1.41 -0.80 13.53
CA PRO A 49 2.32 -1.01 14.65
C PRO A 49 3.66 -1.58 14.17
N ALA A 50 4.73 -1.28 14.92
CA ALA A 50 6.03 -1.87 14.67
C ALA A 50 6.00 -3.38 14.89
N ALA A 51 6.65 -4.12 13.98
CA ALA A 51 6.85 -5.56 14.07
C ALA A 51 8.28 -5.92 13.68
N GLN A 52 8.77 -7.07 14.14
CA GLN A 52 10.08 -7.60 13.83
C GLN A 52 9.96 -8.74 12.82
N SER A 53 11.05 -9.05 12.12
CA SER A 53 11.11 -10.29 11.33
C SER A 53 10.75 -11.50 12.19
N GLY A 54 9.93 -12.39 11.65
CA GLY A 54 9.36 -13.55 12.33
C GLY A 54 8.03 -13.27 13.03
N ALA A 55 7.51 -12.03 12.99
CA ALA A 55 6.21 -11.71 13.57
C ALA A 55 5.05 -12.41 12.86
N ASP A 56 3.93 -12.55 13.58
CA ASP A 56 2.64 -12.97 13.03
C ASP A 56 1.92 -11.75 12.45
N LEU A 57 1.52 -11.84 11.18
CA LEU A 57 0.67 -10.85 10.52
C LEU A 57 -0.78 -11.33 10.56
N SER A 58 -1.66 -10.49 11.13
CA SER A 58 -3.10 -10.76 11.15
C SER A 58 -3.76 -10.34 9.85
N VAL A 59 -4.70 -11.15 9.37
CA VAL A 59 -5.58 -10.77 8.26
C VAL A 59 -6.52 -9.65 8.73
N GLY A 60 -6.65 -8.61 7.92
CA GLY A 60 -7.40 -7.39 8.24
C GLY A 60 -6.53 -6.27 8.84
N GLU A 61 -5.24 -6.52 9.09
CA GLU A 61 -4.35 -5.58 9.76
C GLU A 61 -3.14 -5.20 8.88
N ALA A 62 -2.35 -4.24 9.38
CA ALA A 62 -1.04 -3.91 8.84
C ALA A 62 0.01 -3.90 9.95
N ALA A 63 1.28 -4.02 9.55
CA ALA A 63 2.44 -3.90 10.44
C ALA A 63 3.56 -3.14 9.72
N ASP A 64 4.36 -2.37 10.47
CA ASP A 64 5.61 -1.79 10.01
C ASP A 64 6.77 -2.71 10.38
N VAL A 65 7.14 -3.58 9.45
CA VAL A 65 8.09 -4.67 9.67
C VAL A 65 9.52 -4.14 9.57
N ALA A 66 10.27 -4.28 10.66
CA ALA A 66 11.71 -4.08 10.67
C ALA A 66 12.40 -5.19 9.86
N LEU A 67 13.20 -4.78 8.89
CA LEU A 67 13.95 -5.65 7.99
C LEU A 67 15.41 -5.70 8.42
N ALA A 68 16.04 -6.85 8.22
CA ALA A 68 17.48 -7.03 8.44
C ALA A 68 18.21 -7.24 7.10
N PRO A 69 19.55 -7.07 7.06
CA PRO A 69 20.35 -7.36 5.87
C PRO A 69 20.01 -8.74 5.31
N VAL A 70 19.80 -8.83 3.99
CA VAL A 70 19.20 -10.01 3.37
C VAL A 70 20.04 -11.28 3.53
N ASP A 71 21.35 -11.14 3.71
CA ASP A 71 22.30 -12.22 4.00
C ASP A 71 22.21 -12.77 5.44
N ARG A 72 21.46 -12.08 6.31
CA ARG A 72 21.15 -12.50 7.69
C ARG A 72 19.77 -13.15 7.80
N ILE A 73 18.98 -13.15 6.73
CA ILE A 73 17.62 -13.69 6.74
C ILE A 73 17.65 -15.18 6.41
N SER A 74 17.11 -15.99 7.31
CA SER A 74 16.85 -17.41 7.06
C SER A 74 15.50 -17.59 6.38
N PHE A 75 15.51 -17.54 5.05
CA PHE A 75 14.34 -17.86 4.24
C PHE A 75 14.02 -19.36 4.32
N THR A 76 12.73 -19.70 4.48
CA THR A 76 12.20 -21.08 4.46
C THR A 76 12.52 -21.78 3.16
N ILE A 77 12.43 -21.06 2.04
CA ILE A 77 12.88 -21.50 0.71
C ILE A 77 13.61 -20.35 0.03
N PRO A 78 14.53 -20.61 -0.92
CA PRO A 78 15.14 -19.55 -1.71
C PRO A 78 14.07 -18.63 -2.34
N PRO A 79 14.20 -17.29 -2.23
CA PRO A 79 13.28 -16.37 -2.89
C PRO A 79 13.22 -16.61 -4.40
N GLU A 80 12.03 -16.49 -5.02
CA GLU A 80 11.86 -16.73 -6.46
C GLU A 80 12.78 -15.80 -7.28
N ARG A 81 12.95 -14.56 -6.82
CA ARG A 81 13.96 -13.64 -7.34
C ARG A 81 15.09 -13.50 -6.33
N ALA A 82 16.28 -13.94 -6.73
CA ALA A 82 17.50 -13.73 -5.95
C ALA A 82 17.66 -12.24 -5.59
N PRO A 83 17.70 -11.88 -4.30
CA PRO A 83 17.87 -10.50 -3.88
C PRO A 83 19.29 -10.02 -4.17
N ALA A 84 19.44 -8.73 -4.49
CA ALA A 84 20.76 -8.13 -4.68
C ALA A 84 21.50 -8.01 -3.33
N ALA A 85 22.83 -8.05 -3.37
CA ALA A 85 23.64 -7.77 -2.19
C ALA A 85 23.36 -6.36 -1.62
N GLY A 86 23.45 -6.21 -0.30
CA GLY A 86 23.16 -4.95 0.39
C GLY A 86 21.67 -4.56 0.44
N THR A 87 20.77 -5.45 0.04
CA THR A 87 19.32 -5.29 0.27
C THR A 87 18.91 -5.87 1.61
N PHE A 88 17.66 -5.63 1.99
CA PHE A 88 17.06 -6.09 3.23
C PHE A 88 15.93 -7.10 2.98
N GLY A 89 15.58 -7.86 4.01
CA GLY A 89 14.47 -8.78 3.99
C GLY A 89 13.91 -9.07 5.39
N ALA A 90 12.84 -9.85 5.42
CA ALA A 90 12.24 -10.39 6.63
C ALA A 90 11.40 -11.62 6.29
N THR A 91 11.07 -12.40 7.30
CA THR A 91 10.01 -13.40 7.24
C THR A 91 8.87 -12.99 8.15
N ALA A 92 7.67 -13.52 7.92
CA ALA A 92 6.53 -13.38 8.80
C ALA A 92 5.63 -14.61 8.67
N SER A 93 4.81 -14.89 9.67
CA SER A 93 3.78 -15.93 9.60
C SER A 93 2.42 -15.28 9.36
N VAL A 94 1.51 -16.02 8.71
CA VAL A 94 0.11 -15.61 8.55
C VAL A 94 -0.78 -16.84 8.65
N ALA A 95 -1.93 -16.69 9.33
CA ALA A 95 -2.99 -17.68 9.28
C ALA A 95 -3.90 -17.36 8.08
N VAL A 96 -3.86 -18.21 7.06
CA VAL A 96 -4.72 -18.10 5.88
C VAL A 96 -6.14 -18.50 6.27
N PRO A 97 -7.15 -17.66 5.98
CA PRO A 97 -8.52 -17.92 6.35
C PRO A 97 -9.18 -18.96 5.42
N PRO A 98 -10.36 -19.52 5.78
CA PRO A 98 -11.01 -20.60 5.03
C PRO A 98 -11.28 -20.31 3.54
N GLU A 99 -11.52 -19.06 3.19
CA GLU A 99 -11.71 -18.58 1.81
C GLU A 99 -10.45 -18.72 0.94
N GLY A 100 -9.27 -18.87 1.56
CA GLY A 100 -8.05 -19.24 0.86
C GLY A 100 -7.47 -18.16 -0.05
N GLU A 101 -7.81 -16.88 0.16
CA GLU A 101 -7.24 -15.78 -0.62
C GLU A 101 -6.64 -14.70 0.27
N LEU A 102 -5.41 -14.29 -0.05
CA LEU A 102 -4.72 -13.18 0.61
C LEU A 102 -4.29 -12.13 -0.40
N GLN A 103 -4.45 -10.86 -0.02
CA GLN A 103 -3.87 -9.69 -0.65
C GLN A 103 -2.81 -9.11 0.28
N ILE A 104 -1.56 -9.14 -0.17
CA ILE A 104 -0.40 -8.59 0.55
C ILE A 104 0.02 -7.30 -0.15
N SER A 105 -0.12 -6.17 0.54
CA SER A 105 0.25 -4.84 0.03
C SER A 105 1.42 -4.27 0.79
N LEU A 106 2.31 -3.59 0.06
CA LEU A 106 3.60 -3.11 0.54
C LEU A 106 3.77 -1.62 0.34
N SER A 107 4.39 -0.95 1.30
CA SER A 107 4.73 0.48 1.18
C SER A 107 5.91 0.79 0.27
N ASP A 108 6.80 -0.18 0.04
CA ASP A 108 7.98 -0.02 -0.82
C ASP A 108 8.23 -1.26 -1.68
N GLU A 109 9.24 -1.21 -2.53
CA GLU A 109 9.65 -2.34 -3.36
C GLU A 109 10.25 -3.45 -2.51
N ALA A 110 9.59 -4.61 -2.54
CA ALA A 110 10.18 -5.89 -2.17
C ALA A 110 9.59 -7.00 -3.06
N TRP A 111 10.30 -8.12 -3.15
CA TRP A 111 9.72 -9.37 -3.58
C TRP A 111 8.87 -9.97 -2.46
N VAL A 112 7.80 -10.69 -2.83
CA VAL A 112 6.90 -11.34 -1.88
C VAL A 112 6.76 -12.78 -2.34
N ASP A 113 7.33 -13.69 -1.57
CA ASP A 113 7.09 -15.12 -1.72
C ASP A 113 6.18 -15.56 -0.57
N VAL A 114 5.17 -16.37 -0.86
CA VAL A 114 4.38 -17.05 0.18
C VAL A 114 4.71 -18.52 0.13
N VAL A 115 4.97 -19.11 1.29
CA VAL A 115 5.32 -20.52 1.47
C VAL A 115 4.23 -21.19 2.27
N GLN A 116 3.67 -22.26 1.71
CA GLN A 116 2.69 -23.10 2.39
C GLN A 116 3.07 -24.56 2.17
N ASP A 117 2.99 -25.37 3.22
CA ASP A 117 3.38 -26.79 3.21
C ASP A 117 4.80 -27.02 2.62
N GLY A 118 5.73 -26.13 2.96
CA GLY A 118 7.12 -26.17 2.51
C GLY A 118 7.34 -25.82 1.03
N ARG A 119 6.32 -25.30 0.33
CA ARG A 119 6.37 -25.00 -1.10
C ARG A 119 6.03 -23.54 -1.39
N ALA A 120 6.70 -22.97 -2.38
CA ALA A 120 6.33 -21.66 -2.93
C ALA A 120 4.91 -21.72 -3.51
N VAL A 121 4.07 -20.77 -3.10
CA VAL A 121 2.76 -20.54 -3.68
C VAL A 121 2.88 -19.44 -4.71
N LYS A 122 2.52 -19.76 -5.96
CA LYS A 122 2.57 -18.81 -7.06
C LYS A 122 1.57 -17.68 -6.82
N SER A 123 2.01 -16.43 -6.99
CA SER A 123 1.08 -15.29 -6.98
C SER A 123 0.03 -15.43 -8.09
N ALA A 124 -1.23 -15.18 -7.75
CA ALA A 124 -2.33 -15.20 -8.70
C ALA A 124 -2.31 -13.96 -9.60
N ALA A 125 -2.02 -12.81 -8.99
CA ALA A 125 -1.83 -11.55 -9.69
C ALA A 125 -1.03 -10.57 -8.83
N PHE A 126 -0.40 -9.59 -9.49
CA PHE A 126 0.18 -8.43 -8.81
C PHE A 126 -0.19 -7.15 -9.55
N SER A 127 -0.17 -6.04 -8.81
CA SER A 127 -0.28 -4.68 -9.31
C SER A 127 0.72 -3.78 -8.58
N ARG A 128 1.22 -2.76 -9.29
CA ARG A 128 2.27 -1.85 -8.80
C ARG A 128 1.97 -0.46 -9.30
N MET A 129 2.17 0.52 -8.44
CA MET A 129 2.13 1.92 -8.84
C MET A 129 3.20 2.72 -8.13
N LYS A 130 3.89 3.59 -8.87
CA LYS A 130 4.95 4.44 -8.31
C LYS A 130 4.41 5.71 -7.67
N THR A 131 3.25 6.15 -8.13
CA THR A 131 2.68 7.46 -7.81
C THR A 131 1.67 7.39 -6.67
N CYS A 132 1.20 6.19 -6.29
CA CYS A 132 0.25 6.02 -5.19
C CYS A 132 0.93 6.29 -3.84
N PRO A 133 0.47 7.28 -3.06
CA PRO A 133 1.06 7.57 -1.77
C PRO A 133 0.96 6.38 -0.81
N GLY A 134 2.09 6.04 -0.17
CA GLY A 134 2.14 5.02 0.86
C GLY A 134 2.08 3.57 0.39
N ILE A 135 1.65 3.28 -0.85
CA ILE A 135 1.60 1.91 -1.39
C ILE A 135 2.35 1.82 -2.71
N ARG A 136 3.28 0.87 -2.78
CA ARG A 136 4.08 0.60 -3.96
C ARG A 136 3.62 -0.62 -4.75
N LYS A 137 3.19 -1.68 -4.05
CA LYS A 137 2.89 -2.98 -4.65
C LYS A 137 1.75 -3.65 -3.89
N SER A 138 0.92 -4.39 -4.60
CA SER A 138 -0.05 -5.30 -4.02
C SER A 138 -0.03 -6.63 -4.78
N VAL A 139 -0.13 -7.75 -4.07
CA VAL A 139 -0.03 -9.10 -4.62
C VAL A 139 -1.14 -9.96 -4.04
N ARG A 140 -1.88 -10.66 -4.91
CA ARG A 140 -2.93 -11.61 -4.51
C ARG A 140 -2.42 -13.05 -4.65
N PHE A 141 -2.75 -13.88 -3.68
CA PHE A 141 -2.41 -15.30 -3.61
C PHE A 141 -3.66 -16.13 -3.40
N LYS A 142 -3.69 -17.32 -4.02
CA LYS A 142 -4.64 -18.39 -3.71
C LYS A 142 -3.91 -19.46 -2.91
N LEU A 143 -4.42 -19.77 -1.74
CA LEU A 143 -3.79 -20.54 -0.67
C LEU A 143 -4.81 -21.52 -0.10
N ALA A 144 -4.34 -22.61 0.50
CA ALA A 144 -5.19 -23.41 1.37
C ALA A 144 -5.39 -22.68 2.71
N ALA A 145 -6.49 -22.96 3.40
CA ALA A 145 -6.67 -22.50 4.78
C ALA A 145 -5.58 -23.10 5.69
N GLY A 146 -5.06 -22.31 6.64
CA GLY A 146 -4.01 -22.76 7.55
C GLY A 146 -2.76 -21.88 7.54
N PRO A 147 -1.66 -22.33 8.17
CA PRO A 147 -0.46 -21.51 8.31
C PRO A 147 0.26 -21.33 6.97
N ALA A 148 0.82 -20.13 6.77
CA ALA A 148 1.75 -19.84 5.69
C ALA A 148 2.85 -18.90 6.20
N THR A 149 4.03 -18.97 5.58
CA THR A 149 5.12 -18.02 5.79
C THR A 149 5.16 -17.04 4.64
N VAL A 150 5.22 -15.75 4.94
CA VAL A 150 5.51 -14.70 3.96
C VAL A 150 6.99 -14.35 4.05
N GLN A 151 7.65 -14.26 2.90
CA GLN A 151 9.05 -13.89 2.80
C GLN A 151 9.17 -12.61 1.98
N PHE A 152 9.81 -11.60 2.56
CA PHE A 152 10.13 -10.34 1.92
C PHE A 152 11.61 -10.29 1.61
N SER A 153 11.97 -9.99 0.37
CA SER A 153 13.37 -9.92 -0.05
C SER A 153 13.62 -8.77 -1.03
N GLY A 154 14.86 -8.30 -1.09
CA GLY A 154 15.26 -7.29 -2.06
C GLY A 154 14.78 -5.87 -1.73
N ALA A 155 14.37 -5.61 -0.48
CA ALA A 155 13.97 -4.28 -0.06
C ALA A 155 15.17 -3.33 0.01
N LYS A 156 14.96 -2.05 -0.34
CA LYS A 156 16.02 -1.02 -0.28
C LYS A 156 16.10 -0.29 1.05
N LYS A 157 15.11 -0.47 1.91
CA LYS A 157 14.97 0.19 3.21
C LYS A 157 14.94 -0.86 4.31
N GLU A 158 15.22 -0.42 5.53
CA GLU A 158 15.21 -1.24 6.75
C GLU A 158 13.82 -1.40 7.36
N THR A 159 12.80 -0.75 6.81
CA THR A 159 11.41 -0.93 7.24
C THR A 159 10.48 -1.08 6.05
N LEU A 160 9.40 -1.83 6.25
CA LEU A 160 8.40 -2.11 5.22
C LEU A 160 7.03 -2.23 5.89
N LYS A 161 6.11 -1.32 5.56
CA LYS A 161 4.71 -1.51 5.95
C LYS A 161 4.08 -2.57 5.06
N VAL A 162 3.46 -3.54 5.72
CA VAL A 162 2.80 -4.69 5.11
C VAL A 162 1.37 -4.73 5.59
N ALA A 163 0.41 -4.78 4.68
CA ALA A 163 -1.00 -5.00 4.99
C ALA A 163 -1.41 -6.36 4.43
N VAL A 164 -2.14 -7.14 5.24
CA VAL A 164 -2.65 -8.45 4.85
C VAL A 164 -4.17 -8.39 4.92
N LEU A 165 -4.84 -8.43 3.77
CA LEU A 165 -6.30 -8.43 3.70
C LEU A 165 -6.78 -9.59 2.85
N THR A 166 -8.08 -9.88 2.91
CA THR A 166 -8.74 -10.65 1.86
C THR A 166 -8.97 -9.75 0.64
N PRO A 167 -8.84 -10.27 -0.59
CA PRO A 167 -9.35 -9.59 -1.77
C PRO A 167 -10.81 -9.19 -1.59
N GLU A 168 -11.18 -8.02 -2.12
CA GLU A 168 -12.58 -7.69 -2.43
C GLU A 168 -13.01 -8.28 -3.77
#